data_AF-A0A8T4D601-F1
#
_entry.id   AF-A0A8T4D601-F1
#
_cell.length_a   1.000
_cell.length_b   1.000
_cell.length_c   1.000
_cell.angle_alpha   90.00
_cell.angle_beta   90.00
_cell.angle_gamma   90.00
#
_symmetry.space_group_name_H-M   'P 1'
#
loop_
_entity.id
_entity.type
_entity.pdbx_description
1 polymer ?
#
loop_
_entity_poly.entity_id
_entity_poly.type
_entity_poly.pdbx_seq_one_letter_code
_entity_poly.pdbx_strand_id
1 'polypeptide(L)'
;MSGKKTQSNGETKRKDGRSNLTLSLMVVIAVLTALGVILTPRSNEFLPVFNDVILTLLNVAADILYLLGGGLIFFGVLLITIRFINIKLKDPYRPSGVTRFLSGYLTLSLEFFIGAEIIKTVVVRNYEEFSLLILVIISRGLFSLILYLERRWHGTAETE
;
A
#
# COMPACT_ATOMS: atom_id res chain seq x y z
N MET A 1 -8.93 -92.19 15.21
CA MET A 1 -8.69 -90.92 15.94
C MET A 1 -7.49 -90.23 15.33
N SER A 2 -7.54 -88.90 15.31
CA SER A 2 -6.47 -87.96 14.96
C SER A 2 -6.19 -87.75 13.47
N GLY A 3 -6.98 -86.85 12.89
CA GLY A 3 -6.60 -86.10 11.70
C GLY A 3 -6.05 -84.72 12.09
N LYS A 4 -5.09 -84.21 11.31
CA LYS A 4 -5.17 -82.89 10.64
C LYS A 4 -3.82 -82.60 9.98
N LYS A 5 -3.85 -82.60 8.64
CA LYS A 5 -3.05 -81.71 7.80
C LYS A 5 -3.34 -80.28 8.21
N THR A 6 -2.34 -79.40 8.28
CA THR A 6 -2.27 -78.16 7.47
C THR A 6 -1.07 -77.32 7.91
N GLN A 7 -0.01 -77.41 7.11
CA GLN A 7 0.97 -76.35 6.94
C GLN A 7 0.31 -75.34 5.98
N SER A 8 -0.16 -74.20 6.48
CA SER A 8 -0.61 -73.10 5.64
C SER A 8 0.26 -71.89 5.92
N ASN A 9 1.16 -71.69 4.97
CA ASN A 9 1.96 -70.50 4.72
C ASN A 9 1.08 -69.24 4.84
N GLY A 10 1.19 -68.53 5.95
CA GLY A 10 0.61 -67.21 6.12
C GLY A 10 1.54 -66.18 5.50
N GLU A 11 1.59 -66.11 4.17
CA GLU A 11 2.12 -64.94 3.49
C GLU A 11 1.31 -63.74 3.94
N THR A 12 1.91 -62.91 4.78
CA THR A 12 1.46 -61.57 5.11
C THR A 12 1.58 -60.71 3.85
N LYS A 13 0.62 -60.86 2.93
CA LYS A 13 0.31 -59.83 1.94
C LYS A 13 -0.17 -58.59 2.70
N ARG A 14 0.78 -57.75 3.12
CA ARG A 14 0.52 -56.32 3.39
C ARG A 14 0.01 -55.73 2.08
N LYS A 15 -1.32 -55.73 1.90
CA LYS A 15 -1.97 -54.88 0.91
C LYS A 15 -1.66 -53.45 1.32
N ASP A 16 -0.74 -52.82 0.60
CA ASP A 16 -0.51 -51.38 0.62
C ASP A 16 -1.83 -50.68 0.24
N GLY A 17 -2.65 -50.39 1.24
CA GLY A 17 -3.80 -49.52 1.13
C GLY A 17 -3.32 -48.07 1.14
N ARG A 18 -2.53 -47.66 0.13
CA ARG A 18 -2.30 -46.23 -0.11
C ARG A 18 -3.66 -45.64 -0.47
N SER A 19 -4.21 -44.83 0.43
CA SER A 19 -5.44 -44.07 0.19
C SER A 19 -5.29 -43.27 -1.09
N ASN A 20 -6.33 -43.26 -1.94
CA ASN A 20 -6.35 -42.50 -3.19
C ASN A 20 -6.01 -41.01 -2.98
N LEU A 21 -6.30 -40.48 -1.79
CA LEU A 21 -5.90 -39.13 -1.37
C LEU A 21 -4.38 -38.95 -1.28
N THR A 22 -3.66 -39.92 -0.68
CA THR A 22 -2.20 -39.88 -0.56
C THR A 22 -1.54 -39.99 -1.94
N LEU A 23 -2.10 -40.83 -2.82
CA LEU A 23 -1.63 -40.94 -4.20
C LEU A 23 -1.85 -39.63 -4.97
N SER A 24 -3.04 -39.04 -4.88
CA SER A 24 -3.36 -37.76 -5.53
C SER A 24 -2.48 -36.63 -5.04
N LEU A 25 -2.21 -36.55 -3.73
CA LEU A 25 -1.32 -35.55 -3.15
C LEU A 25 0.11 -35.70 -3.67
N MET A 26 0.63 -36.93 -3.72
CA MET A 26 1.96 -37.19 -4.28
C MET A 26 2.07 -36.78 -5.75
N VAL A 27 1.04 -37.07 -6.56
CA VAL A 27 1.00 -36.65 -7.96
C VAL A 27 0.97 -35.13 -8.09
N VAL A 28 0.14 -34.44 -7.30
CA VAL A 28 0.07 -32.96 -7.32
C VAL A 28 1.41 -32.34 -6.93
N ILE A 29 2.05 -32.83 -5.86
CA ILE A 29 3.38 -32.33 -5.44
C ILE A 29 4.41 -32.60 -6.54
N ALA A 30 4.41 -33.80 -7.16
CA ALA A 30 5.33 -34.14 -8.24
C ALA A 30 5.13 -33.26 -9.49
N VAL A 31 3.89 -32.92 -9.82
CA VAL A 31 3.57 -32.02 -10.93
C VAL A 31 4.01 -30.59 -10.61
N LEU A 32 3.76 -30.10 -9.39
CA LEU A 32 4.18 -28.77 -8.96
C LEU A 32 5.71 -28.63 -8.92
N THR A 33 6.43 -29.65 -8.45
CA THR A 33 7.90 -29.63 -8.45
C THR A 33 8.47 -29.72 -9.85
N ALA A 34 7.90 -30.55 -10.73
CA ALA A 34 8.30 -30.61 -12.14
C ALA A 34 8.07 -29.27 -12.86
N LEU A 35 6.91 -28.65 -12.66
CA LEU A 35 6.61 -27.31 -13.15
C LEU A 35 7.59 -26.27 -12.59
N GLY A 36 7.87 -26.32 -11.29
CA GLY A 36 8.83 -25.45 -10.63
C GLY A 36 10.23 -25.54 -11.25
N VAL A 37 10.74 -26.75 -11.50
CA VAL A 37 12.06 -26.97 -12.12
C VAL A 37 12.12 -26.43 -13.56
N ILE A 38 11.02 -26.55 -14.32
CA ILE A 38 10.93 -26.03 -15.70
C ILE A 38 10.80 -24.49 -15.71
N LEU A 39 10.04 -23.92 -14.76
CA LEU A 39 9.83 -22.48 -14.67
C LEU A 39 11.03 -21.72 -14.06
N THR A 40 11.75 -22.31 -13.11
CA THR A 40 12.87 -21.68 -12.39
C THR A 40 13.96 -21.09 -13.32
N PRO A 41 14.46 -21.78 -14.35
CA PRO A 41 15.45 -21.19 -15.26
C PRO A 41 14.84 -20.04 -16.07
N ARG A 42 13.55 -20.11 -16.40
CA ARG A 42 12.83 -19.05 -17.11
C ARG A 42 12.55 -17.83 -16.21
N SER A 43 12.28 -18.05 -14.93
CA SER A 43 11.93 -16.96 -14.00
C SER A 43 13.09 -15.99 -13.77
N ASN A 44 14.33 -16.45 -13.88
CA ASN A 44 15.50 -15.58 -13.73
C ASN A 44 15.61 -14.51 -14.83
N GLU A 45 15.00 -14.72 -15.99
CA GLU A 45 14.97 -13.74 -17.09
C GLU A 45 13.74 -12.83 -16.99
N PHE A 46 12.57 -13.38 -16.62
CA PHE A 46 11.33 -12.61 -16.58
C PHE A 46 11.16 -11.78 -15.30
N LEU A 47 11.48 -12.34 -14.12
CA LEU A 47 11.29 -11.67 -12.84
C LEU A 47 12.03 -10.32 -12.72
N PRO A 48 13.32 -10.17 -13.13
CA PRO A 48 13.98 -8.87 -13.04
C PRO A 48 13.34 -7.83 -13.94
N VAL A 49 12.94 -8.19 -15.16
CA VAL A 49 12.25 -7.27 -16.09
C VAL A 49 10.92 -6.79 -15.51
N PHE A 50 10.11 -7.69 -14.94
CA PHE A 50 8.87 -7.31 -14.27
C PHE A 50 9.12 -6.43 -13.06
N ASN A 51 10.14 -6.74 -12.26
CA ASN A 51 10.50 -5.95 -11.08
C ASN A 51 10.91 -4.52 -11.48
N ASP A 52 11.76 -4.37 -12.48
CA ASP A 52 12.23 -3.06 -12.95
C ASP A 52 11.07 -2.23 -13.53
N VAL A 53 10.17 -2.85 -14.31
CA VAL A 53 8.97 -2.19 -14.83
C VAL A 53 8.07 -1.73 -13.67
N ILE A 54 7.79 -2.61 -12.71
CA ILE A 54 6.94 -2.28 -11.55
C ILE A 54 7.55 -1.14 -10.74
N LEU A 55 8.83 -1.22 -10.40
CA LEU A 55 9.52 -0.18 -9.62
C LEU A 55 9.53 1.17 -10.35
N THR A 56 9.75 1.15 -11.67
CA THR A 56 9.72 2.37 -12.48
C THR A 56 8.32 3.00 -12.48
N LEU A 57 7.27 2.21 -12.72
CA LEU A 57 5.88 2.67 -12.70
C LEU A 57 5.49 3.23 -11.33
N LEU A 58 5.86 2.53 -10.26
CA LEU A 58 5.52 2.96 -8.90
C LEU A 58 6.24 4.27 -8.54
N ASN A 59 7.50 4.42 -8.92
CA ASN A 59 8.25 5.64 -8.63
C ASN A 59 7.70 6.84 -9.41
N VAL A 60 7.38 6.65 -10.69
CA VAL A 60 6.71 7.68 -11.52
C VAL A 60 5.35 8.05 -10.93
N ALA A 61 4.56 7.08 -10.48
CA ALA A 61 3.29 7.34 -9.82
C ALA A 61 3.48 8.17 -8.54
N ALA A 62 4.47 7.83 -7.70
CA ALA A 62 4.79 8.60 -6.49
C ALA A 62 5.12 10.05 -6.81
N ASP A 63 5.99 10.28 -7.80
CA ASP A 63 6.40 11.62 -8.21
C ASP A 63 5.23 12.44 -8.75
N ILE A 64 4.33 11.81 -9.52
CA ILE A 64 3.09 12.46 -9.98
C ILE A 64 2.21 12.86 -8.80
N LEU A 65 2.05 12.00 -7.78
CA LEU A 65 1.27 12.35 -6.59
C LEU A 65 1.92 13.51 -5.80
N TYR A 66 3.25 13.54 -5.66
CA TYR A 66 3.93 14.69 -5.06
C TYR A 66 3.71 15.98 -5.86
N LEU A 67 3.75 15.90 -7.19
CA LEU A 67 3.54 17.04 -8.07
C LEU A 67 2.09 17.55 -7.97
N LEU A 68 1.11 16.66 -7.94
CA LEU A 68 -0.30 17.00 -7.73
C LEU A 68 -0.54 17.60 -6.35
N GLY A 69 -0.03 16.98 -5.28
CA GLY A 69 -0.15 17.48 -3.92
C GLY A 69 0.47 18.86 -3.76
N GLY A 70 1.71 19.05 -4.21
CA GLY A 70 2.40 20.34 -4.17
C GLY A 70 1.72 21.41 -5.04
N GLY A 71 1.31 21.04 -6.24
CA GLY A 71 0.60 21.92 -7.17
C GLY A 71 -0.73 22.41 -6.60
N LEU A 72 -1.45 21.55 -5.89
CA LEU A 72 -2.73 21.90 -5.28
C LEU A 72 -2.57 22.83 -4.07
N ILE A 73 -1.53 22.64 -3.24
CA ILE A 73 -1.21 23.61 -2.17
C ILE A 73 -0.90 24.96 -2.78
N PHE A 74 -0.02 24.99 -3.79
CA PHE A 74 0.39 26.24 -4.44
C PHE A 74 -0.81 26.97 -5.07
N PHE A 75 -1.60 26.25 -5.87
CA PHE A 75 -2.76 26.80 -6.54
C PHE A 75 -3.86 27.23 -5.55
N GLY A 76 -4.11 26.41 -4.53
CA GLY A 76 -5.08 26.70 -3.47
C GLY A 76 -4.72 27.98 -2.73
N VAL A 77 -3.48 28.11 -2.26
CA VAL A 77 -2.98 29.32 -1.58
C VAL A 77 -3.07 30.54 -2.51
N LEU A 78 -2.66 30.42 -3.76
CA LEU A 78 -2.70 31.51 -4.73
C LEU A 78 -4.12 32.04 -4.96
N LEU A 79 -5.08 31.15 -5.26
CA LEU A 79 -6.49 31.53 -5.47
C LEU A 79 -7.09 32.21 -4.24
N ILE A 80 -6.74 31.71 -3.05
CA ILE A 80 -7.27 32.21 -1.79
C ILE A 80 -6.70 33.59 -1.47
N THR A 81 -5.41 33.81 -1.69
CA THR A 81 -4.80 35.13 -1.53
C THR A 81 -5.43 36.15 -2.47
N ILE A 82 -5.64 35.79 -3.76
CA ILE A 82 -6.31 36.68 -4.72
C ILE A 82 -7.74 37.00 -4.28
N ARG A 83 -8.48 35.99 -3.82
CA ARG A 83 -9.86 36.17 -3.33
C ARG A 83 -9.91 37.03 -2.07
N PHE A 84 -8.99 36.80 -1.14
CA PHE A 84 -8.89 37.57 0.10
C PHE A 84 -8.62 39.05 -0.17
N ILE A 85 -7.67 39.35 -1.05
CA ILE A 85 -7.34 40.72 -1.46
C ILE A 85 -8.56 41.38 -2.12
N ASN A 86 -9.21 40.71 -3.08
CA ASN A 86 -10.39 41.25 -3.75
C ASN A 86 -11.55 41.54 -2.80
N ILE A 87 -11.82 40.65 -1.83
CA ILE A 87 -12.88 40.88 -0.85
C ILE A 87 -12.55 42.09 0.03
N LYS A 88 -11.30 42.17 0.51
CA LYS A 88 -10.90 43.21 1.45
C LYS A 88 -10.73 44.60 0.81
N LEU A 89 -10.43 44.64 -0.49
CA LEU A 89 -10.46 45.86 -1.29
C LEU A 89 -11.89 46.37 -1.57
N LYS A 90 -12.88 45.48 -1.63
CA LYS A 90 -14.27 45.82 -1.96
C LYS A 90 -15.10 46.21 -0.73
N ASP A 91 -14.91 45.49 0.38
CA ASP A 91 -15.52 45.79 1.68
C ASP A 91 -14.59 45.35 2.82
N PRO A 92 -13.94 46.29 3.53
CA PRO A 92 -12.98 45.95 4.58
C PRO A 92 -13.57 45.22 5.80
N TYR A 93 -14.90 45.32 6.02
CA TYR A 93 -15.58 44.74 7.17
C TYR A 93 -16.29 43.40 6.89
N ARG A 94 -16.23 42.88 5.66
CA ARG A 94 -16.96 41.65 5.30
C ARG A 94 -16.15 40.40 5.69
N PRO A 95 -16.74 39.42 6.39
CA PRO A 95 -16.06 38.17 6.70
C PRO A 95 -15.73 37.43 5.39
N SER A 96 -14.46 37.11 5.20
CA SER A 96 -13.93 36.64 3.92
C SER A 96 -14.31 35.20 3.58
N GLY A 97 -14.61 34.37 4.59
CA GLY A 97 -15.01 32.95 4.41
C GLY A 97 -13.96 32.08 3.69
N VAL A 98 -12.75 32.61 3.48
CA VAL A 98 -11.71 31.96 2.65
C VAL A 98 -11.03 30.78 3.34
N THR A 99 -11.07 30.74 4.68
CA THR A 99 -10.51 29.66 5.51
C THR A 99 -11.13 28.30 5.21
N ARG A 100 -12.44 28.26 4.89
CA ARG A 100 -13.12 27.02 4.50
C ARG A 100 -12.59 26.45 3.19
N PHE A 101 -12.38 27.31 2.19
CA PHE A 101 -11.79 26.89 0.92
C PHE A 101 -10.33 26.47 1.09
N LEU A 102 -9.58 27.17 1.94
CA LEU A 102 -8.18 26.84 2.25
C LEU A 102 -8.06 25.46 2.88
N SER A 103 -8.96 25.12 3.80
CA SER A 103 -8.98 23.82 4.44
C SER A 103 -9.22 22.70 3.42
N GLY A 104 -10.13 22.89 2.46
CA GLY A 104 -10.41 21.91 1.43
C GLY A 104 -9.20 21.60 0.54
N TYR A 105 -8.51 22.64 0.04
CA TYR A 105 -7.31 22.44 -0.79
C TYR A 105 -6.16 21.80 -0.02
N LEU A 106 -5.95 22.20 1.25
CA LEU A 106 -4.93 21.59 2.10
C LEU A 106 -5.21 20.11 2.35
N THR A 107 -6.43 19.75 2.76
CA THR A 107 -6.81 18.36 3.04
C THR A 107 -6.60 17.46 1.82
N LEU A 108 -7.07 17.88 0.64
CA LEU A 108 -6.87 17.09 -0.60
C LEU A 108 -5.38 16.95 -0.95
N SER A 109 -4.57 17.99 -0.74
CA SER A 109 -3.13 17.95 -1.00
C SER A 109 -2.41 16.96 -0.07
N LEU A 110 -2.84 16.90 1.18
CA LEU A 110 -2.32 15.99 2.20
C LEU A 110 -2.67 14.54 1.89
N GLU A 111 -3.87 14.27 1.39
CA GLU A 111 -4.25 12.94 0.91
C GLU A 111 -3.34 12.47 -0.24
N PHE A 112 -3.01 13.35 -1.18
CA PHE A 112 -2.05 13.01 -2.25
C PHE A 112 -0.64 12.76 -1.71
N PHE A 113 -0.16 13.54 -0.74
CA PHE A 113 1.14 13.28 -0.12
C PHE A 113 1.17 11.95 0.64
N ILE A 114 0.11 11.61 1.38
CA ILE A 114 0.02 10.31 2.05
C ILE A 114 0.05 9.17 1.01
N GLY A 115 -0.68 9.31 -0.10
CA GLY A 115 -0.65 8.34 -1.20
C GLY A 115 0.73 8.17 -1.82
N ALA A 116 1.45 9.26 -2.07
CA ALA A 116 2.81 9.24 -2.61
C ALA A 116 3.77 8.50 -1.68
N GLU A 117 3.67 8.77 -0.39
CA GLU A 117 4.50 8.18 0.64
C GLU A 117 4.24 6.67 0.80
N ILE A 118 2.97 6.23 0.80
CA ILE A 118 2.61 4.80 0.80
C ILE A 118 3.24 4.10 -0.40
N ILE A 119 3.13 4.68 -1.60
CA ILE A 119 3.75 4.12 -2.79
C ILE A 119 5.27 4.02 -2.63
N LYS A 120 5.92 5.07 -2.11
CA LYS A 120 7.36 5.12 -1.94
C LYS A 120 7.88 4.09 -0.95
N THR A 121 7.11 3.76 0.09
CA THR A 121 7.45 2.65 1.02
C THR A 121 7.48 1.28 0.34
N VAL A 122 6.75 1.08 -0.76
CA VAL A 122 6.76 -0.19 -1.50
C VAL A 122 8.00 -0.31 -2.41
N VAL A 123 8.49 0.83 -2.91
CA VAL A 123 9.70 0.94 -3.75
C VAL A 123 10.97 0.78 -2.92
N VAL A 124 11.06 1.47 -1.78
CA VAL A 124 12.26 1.50 -0.94
C VAL A 124 12.11 0.54 0.23
N ARG A 125 12.75 -0.63 0.12
CA ARG A 125 12.57 -1.77 1.05
C ARG A 125 13.75 -1.98 2.02
N ASN A 126 14.55 -0.95 2.30
CA ASN A 126 15.60 -0.99 3.34
C ASN A 126 15.05 -0.55 4.69
N TYR A 127 15.38 -1.26 5.77
CA TYR A 127 14.88 -0.97 7.13
C TYR A 127 15.22 0.45 7.62
N GLU A 128 16.40 0.97 7.30
CA GLU A 128 16.82 2.32 7.71
C GLU A 128 16.08 3.42 6.95
N GLU A 129 15.98 3.27 5.63
CA GLU A 129 15.27 4.22 4.76
C GLU A 129 13.76 4.20 5.04
N PHE A 130 13.20 3.02 5.30
CA PHE A 130 11.80 2.83 5.71
C PHE A 130 11.48 3.51 7.05
N SER A 131 12.38 3.41 8.03
CA SER A 131 12.24 4.06 9.34
C SER A 131 12.24 5.58 9.24
N LEU A 132 13.18 6.15 8.48
CA LEU A 132 13.23 7.59 8.23
C LEU A 132 12.00 8.08 7.46
N LEU A 133 11.52 7.30 6.50
CA LEU A 133 10.35 7.65 5.70
C LEU A 133 9.07 7.63 6.54
N ILE A 134 8.87 6.62 7.40
CA ILE A 134 7.76 6.57 8.37
C ILE A 134 7.80 7.73 9.36
N LEU A 135 8.97 8.08 9.88
CA LEU A 135 9.13 9.22 10.78
C LEU A 135 8.68 10.52 10.09
N VAL A 136 9.07 10.73 8.83
CA VAL A 136 8.71 11.92 8.04
C VAL A 136 7.21 11.95 7.74
N ILE A 137 6.60 10.81 7.40
CA ILE A 137 5.15 10.70 7.17
C ILE A 137 4.39 11.06 8.44
N ILE A 138 4.76 10.47 9.58
CA ILE A 138 4.09 10.72 10.86
C ILE A 138 4.27 12.19 11.25
N SER A 139 5.49 12.73 11.14
CA SER A 139 5.76 14.14 11.43
C SER A 139 4.89 15.07 10.58
N ARG A 140 4.79 14.82 9.26
CA ARG A 140 3.93 15.60 8.35
C ARG A 140 2.44 15.43 8.65
N GLY A 141 1.98 14.22 8.96
CA GLY A 141 0.62 13.95 9.38
C GLY A 141 0.28 14.67 10.68
N LEU A 142 1.22 14.72 11.64
CA LEU A 142 1.07 15.44 12.90
C LEU A 142 1.01 16.95 12.67
N PHE A 143 1.91 17.53 11.88
CA PHE A 143 1.88 18.96 11.56
C PHE A 143 0.58 19.36 10.85
N SER A 144 0.14 18.55 9.89
CA SER A 144 -1.14 18.69 9.22
C SER A 144 -2.32 18.64 10.20
N LEU A 145 -2.30 17.66 11.11
CA LEU A 145 -3.34 17.48 12.13
C LEU A 145 -3.36 18.65 13.11
N ILE A 146 -2.19 19.14 13.53
CA ILE A 146 -2.05 20.31 14.40
C ILE A 146 -2.63 21.54 13.72
N LEU A 147 -2.28 21.82 12.46
CA LEU A 147 -2.83 22.96 11.71
C LEU A 147 -4.35 22.83 11.49
N TYR A 148 -4.85 21.61 11.31
CA TYR A 148 -6.28 21.33 11.24
C TYR A 148 -6.99 21.61 12.58
N LEU A 149 -6.42 21.13 13.69
CA LEU A 149 -6.97 21.32 15.03
C LEU A 149 -6.90 22.77 15.47
N GLU A 150 -5.80 23.47 15.20
CA GLU A 150 -5.64 24.91 15.44
C GLU A 150 -6.73 25.70 14.71
N ARG A 151 -6.96 25.41 13.42
CA ARG A 151 -8.02 26.04 12.64
C ARG A 151 -9.41 25.74 13.22
N ARG A 152 -9.65 24.53 13.71
CA ARG A 152 -10.93 24.16 14.31
C ARG A 152 -11.15 24.84 15.66
N TRP A 153 -10.09 24.99 16.46
CA TRP A 153 -10.13 25.60 17.79
C TRP A 153 -10.26 27.12 17.73
N HIS A 154 -9.57 27.78 16.79
CA HIS A 154 -9.71 29.22 16.55
C HIS A 154 -11.00 29.58 15.79
N GLY A 155 -11.55 28.66 14.97
CA GLY A 155 -12.85 28.85 14.31
C GLY A 155 -14.06 28.85 15.25
N THR A 156 -13.92 28.33 16.47
CA THR A 156 -14.94 28.41 17.53
C THR A 156 -14.87 29.69 18.37
N ALA A 157 -13.81 30.50 18.23
CA ALA A 157 -13.63 31.73 18.99
C ALA A 157 -14.19 32.98 18.29
N GLU A 158 -14.67 32.87 17.05
CA GLU A 158 -15.28 33.99 16.30
C GLU A 158 -16.82 33.93 16.28
N THR A 159 -17.43 33.06 17.10
CA THR A 159 -18.90 32.91 17.22
C THR A 159 -19.47 33.20 18.61
N GLU A 160 -18.72 33.91 19.47
CA GLU A 160 -19.28 34.52 20.69
C GLU A 160 -19.03 36.03 20.72
#